data_AF-A0A392V0U1-F1
#
_entry.id   AF-A0A392V0U1-F1
#
_cell.length_a   1.000
_cell.length_b   1.000
_cell.length_c   1.000
_cell.angle_alpha   90.00
_cell.angle_beta   90.00
_cell.angle_gamma   90.00
#
_symmetry.space_group_name_H-M   'P 1'
#
loop_
_entity.id
_entity.type
_entity.pdbx_description
1 polymer ?
#
loop_
_entity_poly.entity_id
_entity_poly.type
_entity_poly.pdbx_seq_one_letter_code
_entity_poly.pdbx_strand_id
1 'polypeptide(L)' 'MTAHGEHMEHVTVVEKILRSMTPRFNYVVCSIEESNDVTSLSVDELQSSLIVHEQRMRG' A
#
# COMPACT_ATOMS: atom_id res chain seq x y z
N MET A 1 -16.61 -14.44 -15.40
CA MET A 1 -16.33 -13.36 -14.42
C MET A 1 -14.99 -12.78 -14.79
N THR A 2 -14.98 -11.54 -15.25
CA THR A 2 -13.78 -10.86 -15.77
C THR A 2 -13.01 -10.24 -14.60
N ALA A 3 -12.20 -11.05 -13.91
CA ALA A 3 -11.39 -10.64 -12.75
C ALA A 3 -10.33 -9.55 -13.07
N HIS A 4 -10.15 -9.21 -14.35
CA HIS A 4 -9.19 -8.19 -14.79
C HIS A 4 -9.60 -6.76 -14.42
N GLY A 5 -10.91 -6.48 -14.29
CA GLY A 5 -11.39 -5.15 -13.90
C GLY A 5 -11.18 -4.84 -12.43
N GLU A 6 -11.46 -5.80 -11.55
CA GLU A 6 -11.30 -5.67 -10.10
C GLU A 6 -9.84 -5.44 -9.73
N HIS A 7 -8.91 -6.17 -10.35
CA HIS A 7 -7.48 -6.02 -10.09
C HIS A 7 -6.96 -4.60 -10.41
N MET A 8 -7.42 -3.98 -11.50
CA MET A 8 -7.05 -2.59 -11.83
C MET A 8 -7.61 -1.58 -10.81
N GLU A 9 -8.80 -1.82 -10.26
CA GLU A 9 -9.35 -0.96 -9.20
C GLU A 9 -8.53 -1.04 -7.91
N HIS A 10 -8.14 -2.25 -7.47
CA HIS A 10 -7.33 -2.43 -6.27
C HIS A 10 -5.99 -1.70 -6.36
N VAL A 11 -5.27 -1.86 -7.48
CA VAL A 11 -3.99 -1.16 -7.71
C VAL A 11 -4.18 0.35 -7.67
N THR A 12 -5.22 0.87 -8.34
CA THR A 12 -5.52 2.31 -8.35
C THR A 12 -5.82 2.85 -6.94
N VAL A 13 -6.49 2.06 -6.09
CA VAL A 13 -6.79 2.43 -4.71
C VAL A 13 -5.50 2.46 -3.87
N VAL A 14 -4.66 1.43 -3.98
CA VAL A 14 -3.35 1.36 -3.30
C VAL A 14 -2.47 2.55 -3.68
N GLU A 15 -2.36 2.88 -4.96
CA GLU A 15 -1.59 4.04 -5.43
C GLU A 15 -2.12 5.37 -4.87
N LYS A 16 -3.45 5.54 -4.79
CA LYS A 16 -4.05 6.74 -4.18
C LYS A 16 -3.75 6.83 -2.70
N ILE A 17 -3.78 5.71 -1.98
CA ILE A 17 -3.42 5.67 -0.55
C ILE A 17 -1.97 6.08 -0.39
N LEU A 18 -1.04 5.41 -1.09
CA LEU A 18 0.40 5.72 -1.04
C LEU A 18 0.68 7.19 -1.36
N ARG A 19 0.02 7.76 -2.39
CA ARG A 19 0.16 9.17 -2.77
C ARG A 19 -0.40 10.15 -1.73
N SER A 20 -1.42 9.75 -0.96
CA SER A 20 -2.05 10.59 0.08
C SER A 20 -1.43 10.39 1.47
N MET A 21 -0.45 9.48 1.60
CA MET A 21 0.24 9.24 2.86
C MET A 21 1.07 10.43 3.32
N THR A 22 1.20 10.57 4.64
CA THR A 22 2.07 11.59 5.24
C THR A 22 3.55 11.21 5.10
N PRO A 23 4.47 12.19 5.04
CA PRO A 23 5.91 11.95 4.87
C PRO A 23 6.53 11.02 5.91
N ARG A 24 5.89 10.87 7.06
CA ARG A 24 6.27 9.97 8.15
C ARG A 24 6.29 8.50 7.72
N PHE A 25 5.56 8.15 6.67
CA PHE A 25 5.54 6.80 6.09
C PHE A 25 6.31 6.70 4.78
N ASN A 26 7.11 7.70 4.40
CA ASN A 26 7.91 7.66 3.17
C ASN A 26 8.78 6.40 3.07
N TYR A 27 9.30 5.90 4.19
CA TYR A 27 10.07 4.65 4.21
C TYR A 27 9.25 3.46 3.71
N VAL A 28 7.97 3.37 4.12
CA VAL A 28 7.06 2.31 3.69
C VAL A 28 6.73 2.47 2.22
N VAL A 29 6.43 3.70 1.78
CA VAL A 29 6.14 4.01 0.37
C VAL A 29 7.33 3.64 -0.53
N CYS A 30 8.55 4.11 -0.20
CA CYS A 30 9.76 3.76 -0.94
C CYS A 30 10.00 2.25 -0.99
N SER A 31 9.82 1.53 0.12
CA SER A 31 10.00 0.08 0.16
C SER A 31 9.04 -0.66 -0.79
N ILE A 32 7.78 -0.20 -0.86
CA ILE A 32 6.76 -0.80 -1.73
C ILE A 32 7.04 -0.46 -3.20
N GLU A 33 7.42 0.79 -3.50
CA GLU A 33 7.81 1.22 -4.84
C GLU A 33 9.06 0.47 -5.35
N GLU A 34 10.10 0.33 -4.52
CA GLU A 34 11.32 -0.40 -4.86
C GLU A 34 11.05 -1.90 -5.09
N SER A 35 10.11 -2.49 -4.35
CA SER A 35 9.76 -3.90 -4.48
C SER A 35 8.91 -4.22 -5.72
N ASN A 36 8.51 -3.22 -6.54
CA ASN A 36 7.51 -3.36 -7.61
C ASN A 36 6.19 -4.02 -7.16
N ASP A 37 5.93 -4.06 -5.85
CA ASP A 37 4.88 -4.91 -5.28
C ASP A 37 3.51 -4.22 -5.33
N VAL A 38 3.45 -2.91 -5.62
CA VAL A 38 2.20 -2.12 -5.69
C VAL A 38 1.13 -2.78 -6.56
N THR A 39 1.53 -3.46 -7.65
CA THR A 39 0.60 -4.15 -8.55
C THR A 39 0.10 -5.48 -8.00
N SER A 40 0.83 -6.11 -7.08
CA SER A 40 0.46 -7.38 -6.44
C SER A 40 -0.15 -7.19 -5.05
N LEU A 41 0.06 -6.03 -4.44
CA LEU A 41 -0.35 -5.72 -3.08
C LEU A 41 -1.87 -5.55 -2.99
N SER A 42 -2.51 -6.30 -2.10
CA SER A 42 -3.92 -6.04 -1.75
C SER A 42 -4.04 -4.84 -0.81
N VAL A 43 -5.22 -4.21 -0.83
CA VAL A 43 -5.57 -3.13 0.12
C VAL A 43 -5.49 -3.62 1.57
N ASP A 44 -5.90 -4.86 1.85
CA ASP A 44 -5.84 -5.46 3.18
C ASP A 44 -4.39 -5.63 3.67
N GLU A 45 -3.47 -6.05 2.78
CA GLU A 45 -2.05 -6.22 3.10
C GLU A 45 -1.38 -4.87 3.37
N LEU A 46 -1.69 -3.85 2.54
CA LEU A 46 -1.24 -2.49 2.77
C LEU A 46 -1.69 -1.99 4.14
N GLN A 47 -2.98 -2.15 4.45
CA GLN A 47 -3.55 -1.69 5.72
C GLN A 47 -2.91 -2.40 6.92
N SER A 48 -2.72 -3.72 6.84
CA SER A 48 -2.06 -4.50 7.88
C SER A 48 -0.62 -4.04 8.12
N SER A 49 0.15 -3.82 7.04
CA SER A 49 1.51 -3.30 7.10
C SER A 49 1.59 -1.93 7.78
N LEU A 50 0.69 -1.01 7.39
CA LEU A 50 0.63 0.34 7.96
C LEU A 50 0.31 0.34 9.46
N ILE A 51 -0.63 -0.49 9.91
CA ILE A 51 -0.97 -0.61 11.33
C ILE A 51 0.23 -1.10 12.14
N VAL A 52 0.92 -2.14 11.67
CA VAL A 52 2.11 -2.68 12.34
C VAL A 52 3.22 -1.63 12.40
N HIS A 53 3.42 -0.87 11.31
CA HIS A 53 4.44 0.18 11.26
C HIS A 53 4.11 1.35 12.19
N GLU A 54 2.84 1.75 12.29
CA GLU A 54 2.39 2.76 13.25
C GLU A 54 2.64 2.31 14.70
N GLN A 55 2.30 1.06 15.04
CA GLN A 55 2.54 0.54 16.38
C GLN A 55 4.03 0.51 16.73
N ARG A 56 4.90 0.11 15.80
CA ARG A 56 6.35 0.14 16.01
C ARG A 56 6.91 1.55 16.16
N MET A 57 6.34 2.54 15.47
CA MET A 57 6.76 3.94 15.60
C MET A 57 6.19 4.66 16.83
N ARG A 58 5.15 4.11 17.47
CA ARG A 58 4.60 4.62 18.73
C ARG A 58 5.23 3.94 19.96
N GLY A 59 6.00 2.87 19.77
CA GLY A 59 6.74 2.14 20.81
C GLY A 59 8.10 2.74 21.11
#